data_AF-A0A4S1GD73-F1
#
_entry.id   AF-A0A4S1GD73-F1
#
_cell.length_a   1.000
_cell.length_b   1.000
_cell.length_c   1.000
_cell.angle_alpha   90.00
_cell.angle_beta   90.00
_cell.angle_gamma   90.00
#
_symmetry.space_group_name_H-M   'P 1'
#
loop_
_entity.id
_entity.type
_entity.pdbx_description
1 polymer ?
#
loop_
_entity_poly.entity_id
_entity_poly.type
_entity_poly.pdbx_seq_one_letter_code
_entity_poly.pdbx_strand_id
1 'polypeptide(L)'
;LGLAVLVALFLLLPLLAVIPVSLTPSRMLTMPTGELSLRHYRSLIEDPRWLESILLSLRVGVVSSALSTVLALTFSLGVWMFQPRFTAALVGFVLLPMVVPPVVSAVTLYFLLTSVSGISSFFGYDTWLGVAMAHSVMTV
;
A
#
# COMPACT_ATOMS: atom_id res chain seq x y z
N LEU A 1 -7.50 -13.38 -27.87
CA LEU A 1 -6.14 -13.63 -27.34
C LEU A 1 -5.16 -12.49 -27.69
N GLY A 2 -5.00 -12.11 -28.97
CA GLY A 2 -4.05 -11.06 -29.38
C GLY A 2 -4.22 -9.69 -28.71
N LEU A 3 -5.46 -9.21 -28.56
CA LEU A 3 -5.75 -7.95 -27.85
C LEU A 3 -5.33 -8.00 -26.37
N ALA A 4 -5.60 -9.10 -25.68
CA ALA A 4 -5.23 -9.25 -24.27
C ALA A 4 -3.71 -9.23 -24.07
N VAL A 5 -2.96 -9.86 -24.99
CA VAL A 5 -1.48 -9.82 -24.97
C VAL A 5 -0.97 -8.40 -25.21
N LEU A 6 -1.55 -7.66 -26.16
CA LEU A 6 -1.16 -6.27 -26.41
C LEU A 6 -1.44 -5.37 -25.20
N VAL A 7 -2.59 -5.54 -24.53
CA VAL A 7 -2.91 -4.81 -23.30
C VAL A 7 -1.94 -5.16 -22.18
N ALA A 8 -1.63 -6.45 -21.98
CA ALA A 8 -0.66 -6.87 -20.98
C ALA A 8 0.74 -6.28 -21.24
N LEU A 9 1.21 -6.30 -22.48
CA LEU A 9 2.48 -5.68 -22.87
C LEU A 9 2.48 -4.17 -22.64
N PHE A 10 1.39 -3.48 -22.97
CA PHE A 10 1.24 -2.05 -22.72
C PHE A 10 1.30 -1.71 -21.23
N LEU A 11 0.65 -2.50 -20.37
CA LEU A 11 0.69 -2.32 -18.91
C LEU A 11 2.07 -2.63 -18.31
N LEU A 12 2.82 -3.57 -18.90
CA LEU A 12 4.16 -3.95 -18.45
C LEU A 12 5.27 -3.04 -19.01
N LEU A 13 5.02 -2.33 -20.10
CA LEU A 13 5.98 -1.43 -20.75
C LEU A 13 6.67 -0.45 -19.77
N PRO A 14 5.97 0.25 -18.86
CA PRO A 14 6.64 1.12 -17.88
C PRO A 14 7.56 0.35 -16.92
N LEU A 15 7.23 -0.89 -16.53
CA LEU A 15 8.11 -1.72 -15.71
C LEU A 15 9.38 -2.11 -16.47
N LEU A 16 9.26 -2.41 -17.76
CA LEU A 16 10.43 -2.72 -18.60
C LEU A 16 11.37 -1.52 -18.73
N ALA A 17 10.83 -0.30 -18.73
CA ALA A 17 11.64 0.93 -18.74
C ALA A 17 12.44 1.15 -17.45
N VAL A 18 12.05 0.54 -16.32
CA VAL A 18 12.80 0.63 -15.05
C VAL A 18 14.08 -0.21 -15.08
N ILE A 19 14.10 -1.32 -15.82
CA ILE A 19 15.25 -2.25 -15.92
C ILE A 19 16.54 -1.56 -16.42
N PRO A 20 16.56 -0.81 -17.54
CA PRO A 20 17.77 -0.13 -17.98
C PRO A 20 18.20 0.98 -17.01
N VAL A 21 17.24 1.63 -16.33
CA VAL A 21 17.52 2.71 -15.38
C VAL A 21 18.12 2.17 -14.08
N SER A 22 17.73 0.96 -13.64
CA SER A 22 18.32 0.32 -12.45
C SER A 22 19.77 -0.11 -12.66
N LEU A 23 20.24 -0.11 -13.91
CA LEU A 23 21.62 -0.41 -14.30
C LEU A 23 22.46 0.85 -14.55
N THR A 24 21.97 2.04 -14.23
CA THR A 24 22.73 3.29 -14.44
C THR A 24 23.60 3.63 -13.21
N PRO A 25 24.85 4.13 -13.40
CA PRO A 25 25.71 4.60 -12.30
C PRO A 25 25.22 5.91 -11.66
N SER A 26 24.23 6.60 -12.24
CA SER A 26 23.67 7.85 -11.74
C SER A 26 22.81 7.64 -10.49
N ARG A 27 22.81 8.62 -9.58
CA ARG A 27 21.90 8.66 -8.43
C ARG A 27 20.51 9.20 -8.81
N MET A 28 20.40 9.84 -9.97
CA MET A 28 19.14 10.36 -10.51
C MET A 28 18.62 9.46 -11.63
N LEU A 29 17.32 9.55 -11.90
CA LEU A 29 16.65 8.89 -13.02
C LEU A 29 17.23 9.43 -14.34
N THR A 30 18.26 8.76 -14.84
CA THR A 30 18.94 9.12 -16.09
C THR A 30 18.97 7.88 -16.98
N MET A 31 18.68 8.09 -18.26
CA MET A 31 18.83 7.05 -19.29
C MET A 31 20.28 6.55 -19.25
N PRO A 32 20.54 5.23 -19.36
CA PRO A 32 21.91 4.71 -19.33
C PRO A 32 22.75 5.31 -20.48
N THR A 33 23.79 6.08 -20.14
CA THR A 33 24.67 6.76 -21.09
C THR A 33 25.97 5.99 -21.37
N GLY A 34 25.93 4.66 -21.37
CA GLY A 34 27.04 3.80 -21.76
C GLY A 34 27.41 2.76 -20.69
N GLU A 35 27.81 3.20 -19.50
CA GLU A 35 28.26 2.28 -18.45
C GLU A 35 27.10 1.62 -17.71
N LEU A 36 27.15 0.28 -17.61
CA LEU A 36 26.25 -0.51 -16.75
C LEU A 36 26.84 -0.57 -15.34
N SER A 37 25.99 -0.37 -14.33
CA SER A 37 26.37 -0.34 -12.92
C SER A 37 25.40 -1.13 -12.07
N LEU A 38 25.93 -2.01 -11.22
CA LEU A 38 25.16 -2.74 -10.22
C LEU A 38 25.11 -2.02 -8.86
N ARG A 39 25.43 -0.73 -8.81
CA ARG A 39 25.50 0.06 -7.56
C ARG A 39 24.21 0.00 -6.74
N HIS A 40 23.05 0.03 -7.39
CA HIS A 40 21.75 0.06 -6.71
C HIS A 40 21.41 -1.30 -6.11
N TYR A 41 21.74 -2.38 -6.82
CA TYR A 41 21.63 -3.75 -6.29
C TYR A 41 22.60 -4.00 -5.13
N ARG A 42 23.83 -3.47 -5.23
CA ARG A 42 24.79 -3.53 -4.12
C ARG A 42 24.27 -2.77 -2.91
N SER A 43 23.73 -1.56 -3.06
CA SER A 43 23.20 -0.79 -1.93
C SER A 43 22.00 -1.46 -1.28
N LEU A 44 21.17 -2.18 -2.05
CA LEU A 44 20.06 -2.98 -1.51
C LEU A 44 20.52 -4.03 -0.48
N ILE A 45 21.73 -4.56 -0.64
CA ILE A 45 22.30 -5.62 0.20
C ILE A 45 23.20 -5.03 1.31
N GLU A 46 24.01 -4.03 0.97
CA GLU A 46 25.02 -3.47 1.88
C GLU A 46 24.45 -2.41 2.85
N ASP A 47 23.38 -1.70 2.48
CA ASP A 47 22.78 -0.69 3.34
C ASP A 47 21.60 -1.30 4.15
N PRO A 48 21.75 -1.46 5.48
CA PRO A 48 20.75 -2.12 6.31
C PRO A 48 19.40 -1.40 6.32
N ARG A 49 19.37 -0.09 5.99
CA ARG A 49 18.12 0.70 5.93
C ARG A 49 17.16 0.19 4.85
N TRP A 50 17.69 -0.37 3.76
CA TRP A 50 16.85 -0.99 2.73
C TRP A 50 16.17 -2.25 3.26
N LEU A 51 16.94 -3.13 3.92
CA LEU A 51 16.39 -4.35 4.50
C LEU A 51 15.34 -4.03 5.59
N GLU A 52 15.64 -3.07 6.47
CA GLU A 52 14.69 -2.61 7.49
C GLU A 52 13.39 -2.06 6.87
N SER A 53 13.51 -1.24 5.82
CA SER A 53 12.35 -0.67 5.12
C SER A 53 11.52 -1.75 4.42
N ILE A 54 12.17 -2.72 3.77
CA ILE A 54 11.50 -3.87 3.12
C ILE A 54 10.74 -4.70 4.16
N LEU A 55 11.38 -5.01 5.28
CA LEU A 55 10.75 -5.78 6.36
C LEU A 55 9.59 -5.01 7.00
N LEU A 56 9.73 -3.69 7.17
CA LEU A 56 8.65 -2.84 7.64
C LEU A 56 7.46 -2.85 6.67
N SER A 57 7.69 -2.65 5.37
CA SER A 57 6.64 -2.72 4.35
C SER A 57 5.96 -4.08 4.32
N LEU A 58 6.74 -5.16 4.40
CA LEU A 58 6.19 -6.52 4.44
C LEU A 58 5.33 -6.74 5.68
N ARG A 59 5.80 -6.32 6.87
CA ARG A 59 5.06 -6.44 8.12
C ARG A 59 3.74 -5.67 8.07
N VAL A 60 3.78 -4.41 7.61
CA VAL A 60 2.60 -3.56 7.44
C VAL A 60 1.63 -4.20 6.44
N GLY A 61 2.12 -4.65 5.28
CA GLY A 61 1.29 -5.24 4.23
C GLY A 61 0.61 -6.54 4.65
N VAL A 62 1.33 -7.43 5.33
CA VAL A 62 0.76 -8.70 5.83
C VAL A 62 -0.30 -8.44 6.90
N VAL A 63 -0.02 -7.56 7.86
CA VAL A 63 -0.99 -7.26 8.93
C VAL A 63 -2.22 -6.54 8.38
N SER A 64 -2.02 -5.54 7.53
CA SER A 64 -3.12 -4.80 6.88
C SER A 64 -3.99 -5.71 6.02
N SER A 65 -3.40 -6.57 5.17
CA SER A 65 -4.17 -7.47 4.30
C SER A 65 -4.94 -8.51 5.10
N ALA A 66 -4.35 -9.09 6.14
CA ALA A 66 -5.03 -10.03 7.02
C ALA A 66 -6.22 -9.37 7.76
N LEU A 67 -6.00 -8.20 8.36
CA LEU A 67 -7.07 -7.46 9.05
C LEU A 67 -8.19 -7.06 8.09
N SER A 68 -7.84 -6.46 6.95
CA SER A 68 -8.79 -6.05 5.92
C SER A 68 -9.62 -7.24 5.42
N THR A 69 -8.97 -8.37 5.10
CA THR A 69 -9.66 -9.57 4.62
C THR A 69 -10.63 -10.12 5.65
N VAL A 70 -10.22 -10.21 6.92
CA VAL A 70 -11.10 -10.72 8.00
C VAL A 70 -12.31 -9.80 8.21
N LEU A 71 -12.09 -8.49 8.26
CA LEU A 71 -13.16 -7.50 8.44
C LEU A 71 -14.12 -7.48 7.25
N ALA A 72 -13.58 -7.43 6.02
CA ALA A 72 -14.39 -7.46 4.81
C ALA A 72 -15.17 -8.76 4.68
N LEU A 73 -14.54 -9.92 4.93
CA LEU A 73 -15.20 -11.21 4.88
C LEU A 73 -16.34 -11.32 5.91
N THR A 74 -16.08 -10.96 7.16
CA THR A 74 -17.10 -11.01 8.23
C THR A 74 -18.25 -10.05 7.95
N PHE A 75 -17.96 -8.85 7.45
CA PHE A 75 -18.97 -7.89 7.01
C PHE A 75 -19.83 -8.43 5.86
N SER A 76 -19.19 -8.91 4.78
CA SER A 76 -19.89 -9.45 3.61
C SER A 76 -20.73 -10.68 3.96
N LEU A 77 -20.20 -11.58 4.78
CA LEU A 77 -20.96 -12.74 5.28
C LEU A 77 -22.14 -12.30 6.14
N GLY A 78 -21.95 -11.35 7.05
CA GLY A 78 -23.02 -10.84 7.90
C GLY A 78 -24.15 -10.19 7.10
N VAL A 79 -23.81 -9.34 6.12
CA VAL A 79 -24.79 -8.74 5.21
C VAL A 79 -25.53 -9.80 4.41
N TRP A 80 -24.81 -10.80 3.87
CA TRP A 80 -25.40 -11.87 3.07
C TRP A 80 -26.34 -12.76 3.90
N MET A 81 -25.95 -13.14 5.11
CA MET A 81 -26.74 -14.04 5.98
C MET A 81 -27.97 -13.34 6.60
N PHE A 82 -27.81 -12.12 7.11
CA PHE A 82 -28.86 -11.45 7.89
C PHE A 82 -29.75 -10.52 7.06
N GLN A 83 -29.33 -10.17 5.83
CA GLN A 83 -30.05 -9.26 4.93
C GLN A 83 -30.67 -8.04 5.64
N PRO A 84 -29.86 -7.25 6.37
CA PRO A 84 -30.38 -6.17 7.18
C PRO A 84 -31.11 -5.12 6.32
N ARG A 85 -32.17 -4.53 6.88
CA ARG A 85 -32.99 -3.50 6.19
C ARG A 85 -32.15 -2.33 5.63
N PHE A 86 -31.03 -2.00 6.27
CA PHE A 86 -30.14 -0.90 5.88
C PHE A 86 -28.87 -1.37 5.16
N THR A 87 -28.91 -2.51 4.45
CA THR A 87 -27.76 -3.07 3.71
C THR A 87 -27.03 -2.03 2.85
N ALA A 88 -27.77 -1.24 2.06
CA ALA A 88 -27.16 -0.22 1.19
C ALA A 88 -26.38 0.85 1.96
N ALA A 89 -26.88 1.28 3.13
CA ALA A 89 -26.19 2.25 3.96
C ALA A 89 -24.92 1.67 4.60
N LEU A 90 -24.98 0.41 5.05
CA LEU A 90 -23.82 -0.30 5.61
C LEU A 90 -22.72 -0.48 4.56
N VAL A 91 -23.08 -0.94 3.37
CA VAL A 91 -22.12 -1.09 2.25
C VAL A 91 -21.56 0.27 1.84
N GLY A 92 -22.41 1.30 1.76
CA GLY A 92 -21.97 2.66 1.47
C GLY A 92 -20.97 3.20 2.49
N PHE A 93 -21.17 2.92 3.78
CA PHE A 93 -20.25 3.31 4.85
C PHE A 93 -18.87 2.65 4.70
N VAL A 94 -18.84 1.35 4.41
CA VAL A 94 -17.58 0.61 4.23
C VAL A 94 -16.82 1.11 3.00
N LEU A 95 -17.52 1.51 1.93
CA LEU A 95 -16.90 2.03 0.70
C LEU A 95 -16.46 3.50 0.78
N LEU A 96 -16.75 4.23 1.86
CA LEU A 96 -16.36 5.63 2.02
C LEU A 96 -14.87 5.90 1.73
N PRO A 97 -13.91 5.10 2.21
CA PRO A 97 -12.48 5.34 1.98
C PRO A 97 -12.09 5.39 0.49
N MET A 98 -12.78 4.62 -0.35
CA MET A 98 -12.54 4.57 -1.81
C MET A 98 -13.03 5.83 -2.53
N VAL A 99 -14.03 6.52 -1.97
CA VAL A 99 -14.61 7.73 -2.55
C VAL A 99 -13.82 8.97 -2.14
N VAL A 100 -13.24 8.96 -0.93
CA VAL A 100 -12.49 10.10 -0.40
C VAL A 100 -11.14 10.24 -1.13
N PRO A 101 -10.78 11.45 -1.62
CA PRO A 101 -9.49 11.67 -2.26
C PRO A 101 -8.31 11.30 -1.34
N PRO A 102 -7.24 10.65 -1.84
CA PRO A 102 -6.14 10.18 -1.00
C PRO A 102 -5.49 11.27 -0.14
N VAL A 103 -5.42 12.50 -0.65
CA VAL A 103 -4.85 13.65 0.08
C VAL A 103 -5.69 13.98 1.32
N VAL A 104 -7.03 13.94 1.21
CA VAL A 104 -7.94 14.21 2.32
C VAL A 104 -7.82 13.07 3.34
N SER A 105 -7.85 11.82 2.87
CA SER A 105 -7.68 10.63 3.72
C SER A 105 -6.36 10.68 4.50
N ALA A 106 -5.26 11.10 3.88
CA ALA A 106 -3.96 11.23 4.54
C ALA A 106 -3.99 12.23 5.71
N VAL A 107 -4.59 13.41 5.50
CA VAL A 107 -4.71 14.44 6.55
C VAL A 107 -5.64 13.99 7.68
N THR A 108 -6.79 13.37 7.34
CA THR A 108 -7.73 12.85 8.34
C THR A 108 -7.11 11.73 9.18
N LEU A 109 -6.43 10.77 8.53
CA LEU A 109 -5.73 9.69 9.22
C LEU A 109 -4.60 10.23 10.10
N TYR A 110 -3.84 11.22 9.64
CA TYR A 110 -2.82 11.89 10.45
C TYR A 110 -3.43 12.41 11.77
N PHE A 111 -4.49 13.21 11.70
CA PHE A 111 -5.14 13.74 12.91
C PHE A 111 -5.72 12.64 13.79
N LEU A 112 -6.33 11.61 13.20
CA LEU A 112 -6.84 10.44 13.92
C LEU A 112 -5.74 9.72 14.70
N LEU A 113 -4.64 9.38 14.03
CA LEU A 113 -3.48 8.70 14.63
C LEU A 113 -2.82 9.55 15.72
N THR A 114 -2.67 10.85 15.50
CA THR A 114 -2.16 11.74 16.56
C THR A 114 -3.08 11.79 17.77
N SER A 115 -4.39 11.73 17.57
CA SER A 115 -5.37 11.69 18.66
C SER A 115 -5.31 10.37 19.42
N VAL A 116 -5.20 9.25 18.70
CA VAL A 116 -5.04 7.90 19.27
C VAL A 116 -3.74 7.79 20.08
N SER A 117 -2.69 8.52 19.70
CA SER A 117 -1.41 8.55 20.43
C SER A 117 -1.56 9.03 21.87
N GLY A 118 -2.54 9.88 22.14
CA GLY A 118 -2.85 10.35 23.50
C GLY A 118 -3.48 9.28 24.40
N ILE A 119 -4.04 8.22 23.81
CA ILE A 119 -4.68 7.11 24.53
C ILE A 119 -3.75 5.90 24.60
N SER A 120 -3.10 5.58 23.48
CA SER A 120 -2.18 4.46 23.37
C SER A 120 -1.01 4.82 22.45
N SER A 121 0.20 4.80 23.00
CA SER A 121 1.42 5.02 22.20
C SER A 121 1.66 3.91 21.17
N PHE A 122 1.13 2.71 21.40
CA PHE A 122 1.36 1.54 20.54
C PHE A 122 0.62 1.57 19.19
N PHE A 123 -0.56 2.18 19.13
CA PHE A 123 -1.36 2.35 17.90
C PHE A 123 -1.34 3.80 17.38
N GLY A 124 -0.46 4.62 17.95
CA GLY A 124 -0.39 6.04 17.67
C GLY A 124 0.31 6.38 16.35
N TYR A 125 0.45 7.68 16.12
CA TYR A 125 1.26 8.29 15.08
C TYR A 125 2.72 7.84 15.21
N ASP A 126 3.40 7.73 14.07
CA ASP A 126 4.80 7.29 13.96
C ASP A 126 5.09 5.86 14.45
N THR A 127 4.06 4.99 14.48
CA THR A 127 4.21 3.57 14.78
C THR A 127 3.86 2.70 13.59
N TRP A 128 4.57 1.58 13.41
CA TRP A 128 4.29 0.65 12.31
C TRP A 128 2.88 0.03 12.40
N LEU A 129 2.33 -0.11 13.61
CA LEU A 129 0.97 -0.59 13.84
C LEU A 129 -0.07 0.47 13.51
N GLY A 130 0.16 1.73 13.89
CA GLY A 130 -0.67 2.84 13.45
C GLY A 130 -0.73 2.92 11.92
N VAL A 131 0.42 2.74 11.25
CA VAL A 131 0.49 2.67 9.79
C VAL A 131 -0.27 1.46 9.23
N ALA A 132 -0.18 0.28 9.86
CA ALA A 132 -0.94 -0.90 9.44
C ALA A 132 -2.46 -0.72 9.59
N MET A 133 -2.90 -0.09 10.68
CA MET A 133 -4.32 0.26 10.90
C MET A 133 -4.82 1.24 9.85
N ALA A 134 -4.05 2.29 9.54
CA ALA A 134 -4.37 3.22 8.47
C ALA A 134 -4.53 2.53 7.12
N HIS A 135 -3.61 1.63 6.76
CA HIS A 135 -3.73 0.83 5.54
C HIS A 135 -4.96 -0.07 5.56
N SER A 136 -5.29 -0.69 6.70
CA SER A 136 -6.50 -1.52 6.81
C SER A 136 -7.78 -0.73 6.53
N VAL A 137 -7.86 0.53 6.98
CA VAL A 137 -9.03 1.39 6.75
C VAL A 137 -9.14 1.81 5.28
N MET A 138 -8.01 2.01 4.59
CA MET A 138 -8.00 2.42 3.18
C MET A 138 -8.14 1.26 2.19
N THR A 139 -7.86 0.02 2.62
CA THR A 139 -7.88 -1.16 1.76
C THR A 139 -9.18 -1.96 1.85
N VAL A 140 -9.96 -1.76 2.92
CA VAL A 140 -11.36 -2.23 3.05
C VAL A 140 -12.28 -1.30 2.27
#